data_AF-A0A6B3GUW3-F1
#
_entry.id   AF-A0A6B3GUW3-F1
#
_cell.length_a   1.000
_cell.length_b   1.000
_cell.length_c   1.000
_cell.angle_alpha   90.00
_cell.angle_beta   90.00
_cell.angle_gamma   90.00
#
_symmetry.space_group_name_H-M   'P 1'
#
loop_
_entity.id
_entity.type
_entity.pdbx_description
1 polymer ?
#
loop_
_entity_poly.entity_id
_entity_poly.type
_entity_poly.pdbx_seq_one_letter_code
_entity_poly.pdbx_strand_id
1 'polypeptide(L)' 'IIKLPNISASIPQLKAAIAELQEQGYALPAYPDDPQTDADKDVRARYDKVKGSAVNPVLREGNSDRRA' A
#
# COMPACT_ATOMS: atom_id res chain seq x y z
N ILE A 1 3.49 12.82 17.84
CA ILE A 1 4.00 11.78 16.93
C ILE A 1 5.12 12.39 16.11
N ILE A 2 6.34 11.84 16.16
CA ILE A 2 7.43 12.25 15.24
C ILE A 2 7.35 11.34 14.03
N LYS A 3 6.93 11.90 12.88
CA LYS A 3 6.66 11.13 11.66
C LYS A 3 7.80 11.31 10.65
N LEU A 4 8.54 10.24 10.39
CA LEU A 4 9.56 10.19 9.32
C LEU A 4 8.91 10.07 7.93
N PRO A 5 9.60 10.42 6.84
CA PRO A 5 9.14 10.13 5.48
C PRO A 5 8.87 8.63 5.26
N ASN A 6 7.85 8.30 4.45
CA ASN A 6 7.53 6.93 4.07
C ASN A 6 7.09 6.86 2.60
N ILE A 7 7.09 5.66 2.05
CA ILE A 7 6.67 5.40 0.66
C ILE A 7 5.15 5.52 0.55
N SER A 8 4.69 6.22 -0.49
CA SER A 8 3.32 6.11 -1.02
C SER A 8 3.38 5.22 -2.26
N ALA A 9 3.08 3.93 -2.08
CA ALA A 9 3.50 2.92 -3.06
C ALA A 9 2.75 3.04 -4.39
N SER A 10 3.51 3.04 -5.49
CA SER A 10 2.98 2.79 -6.83
C SER A 10 2.70 1.30 -7.05
N ILE A 11 1.99 0.95 -8.13
CA ILE A 11 1.71 -0.46 -8.46
C ILE A 11 3.00 -1.29 -8.62
N PRO A 12 4.04 -0.85 -9.37
CA PRO A 12 5.29 -1.60 -9.47
C PRO A 12 5.96 -1.83 -8.12
N GLN A 13 5.97 -0.83 -7.24
CA GLN A 13 6.55 -0.94 -5.90
C GLN A 13 5.78 -1.92 -5.02
N LEU A 14 4.45 -1.89 -5.09
CA LEU A 14 3.61 -2.84 -4.36
C LEU A 14 3.90 -4.28 -4.81
N LYS A 15 3.94 -4.53 -6.13
CA LYS A 15 4.24 -5.87 -6.67
C LYS A 15 5.62 -6.37 -6.27
N ALA A 16 6.63 -5.49 -6.29
CA ALA A 16 7.98 -5.83 -5.84
C ALA A 16 7.99 -6.24 -4.36
N ALA A 17 7.31 -5.48 -3.50
CA ALA A 17 7.22 -5.81 -2.07
C ALA A 17 6.45 -7.12 -1.82
N ILE A 18 5.38 -7.39 -2.57
CA ILE A 18 4.65 -8.67 -2.48
C ILE A 18 5.58 -9.84 -2.87
N ALA A 19 6.33 -9.71 -3.97
CA ALA A 19 7.27 -10.74 -4.42
C ALA A 19 8.38 -11.00 -3.39
N GLU A 20 9.01 -9.95 -2.86
CA GLU A 20 10.06 -10.08 -1.83
C GLU A 20 9.54 -10.79 -0.57
N LEU A 21 8.32 -10.48 -0.13
CA LEU A 21 7.70 -11.15 1.01
C LEU A 21 7.33 -12.61 0.70
N GLN A 22 6.86 -12.90 -0.51
CA GLN A 22 6.62 -14.28 -0.94
C GLN A 22 7.90 -15.11 -0.94
N GLU A 23 9.03 -14.55 -1.39
CA GLU A 23 10.36 -15.18 -1.34
C GLU A 23 10.81 -15.48 0.10
N GLN A 24 10.41 -14.64 1.06
CA GLN A 24 10.65 -14.85 2.49
C GLN A 24 9.67 -15.84 3.15
N GLY A 25 8.74 -16.43 2.38
CA GLY A 25 7.81 -17.46 2.86
C GLY A 25 6.46 -16.93 3.35
N TYR A 26 6.16 -15.63 3.17
CA TYR A 26 4.84 -15.09 3.50
C TYR A 26 3.83 -15.45 2.41
N ALA A 27 2.76 -16.15 2.79
CA ALA A 27 1.69 -16.58 1.88
C ALA A 27 0.73 -15.44 1.50
N LEU A 28 1.25 -14.39 0.87
CA LEU A 28 0.48 -13.26 0.36
C LEU A 28 -0.06 -13.55 -1.05
N PRO A 29 -1.31 -13.18 -1.37
CA PRO A 29 -1.82 -13.29 -2.74
C PRO A 29 -1.14 -12.27 -3.67
N ALA A 30 -0.99 -12.61 -4.94
CA ALA A 30 -0.49 -11.66 -5.94
C ALA A 30 -1.51 -10.54 -6.18
N TYR A 31 -1.04 -9.34 -6.57
CA TYR A 31 -1.91 -8.25 -6.98
C TYR A 31 -2.47 -8.51 -8.39
N PRO A 32 -3.80 -8.65 -8.58
CA PRO A 32 -4.37 -8.92 -9.89
C PRO A 32 -4.54 -7.63 -10.71
N ASP A 33 -3.92 -7.58 -11.88
CA ASP A 33 -4.06 -6.45 -12.81
C ASP A 33 -5.47 -6.37 -13.41
N ASP A 34 -6.00 -7.53 -13.79
CA ASP A 34 -7.32 -7.69 -14.40
C ASP A 34 -8.16 -8.71 -13.60
N PRO A 35 -8.83 -8.29 -12.52
CA PRO A 35 -9.54 -9.19 -11.62
C PRO A 35 -10.81 -9.75 -12.26
N GLN A 36 -10.85 -11.07 -12.47
CA GLN A 36 -11.99 -11.76 -13.09
C GLN A 36 -12.92 -12.41 -12.07
N THR A 37 -12.35 -12.89 -10.96
CA THR A 37 -13.12 -13.55 -9.90
C THR A 37 -13.43 -12.60 -8.75
N ASP A 38 -14.42 -12.94 -7.93
CA ASP A 38 -14.73 -12.14 -6.74
C ASP A 38 -13.60 -12.21 -5.70
N ALA A 39 -12.84 -13.32 -5.68
CA ALA A 39 -11.61 -13.42 -4.91
C ALA A 39 -10.55 -12.43 -5.40
N ASP A 40 -10.35 -12.29 -6.71
CA ASP A 40 -9.39 -11.32 -7.27
C ASP A 40 -9.82 -9.87 -6.97
N LYS A 41 -11.12 -9.58 -7.08
CA LYS A 41 -11.67 -8.27 -6.75
C LYS A 41 -11.45 -7.94 -5.27
N ASP A 42 -11.66 -8.89 -4.37
CA ASP A 42 -11.38 -8.73 -2.94
C ASP A 42 -9.90 -8.47 -2.67
N VAL A 43 -9.01 -9.29 -3.25
CA VAL A 43 -7.54 -9.12 -3.12
C VAL A 43 -7.12 -7.73 -3.59
N ARG A 44 -7.58 -7.30 -4.77
CA ARG A 44 -7.31 -5.97 -5.30
C ARG A 44 -7.82 -4.87 -4.38
N ALA A 45 -9.07 -4.98 -3.91
CA ALA A 45 -9.67 -3.98 -3.03
C ALA A 45 -8.90 -3.84 -1.70
N ARG A 46 -8.35 -4.92 -1.16
CA ARG A 46 -7.49 -4.88 0.03
C ARG A 46 -6.16 -4.19 -0.24
N TYR A 47 -5.48 -4.54 -1.33
CA TYR A 47 -4.21 -3.88 -1.69
C TYR A 47 -4.37 -2.42 -2.10
N ASP A 48 -5.50 -2.06 -2.71
CA ASP A 48 -5.79 -0.70 -3.15
C ASP A 48 -5.86 0.29 -1.97
N LYS A 49 -6.19 -0.19 -0.77
CA LYS A 49 -6.15 0.60 0.48
C LYS A 49 -4.74 0.85 1.01
N VAL A 50 -3.77 0.01 0.64
CA VAL A 50 -2.39 0.07 1.16
C VAL A 50 -1.45 0.81 0.20
N LYS A 51 -1.72 0.78 -1.11
CA LYS A 51 -0.97 1.56 -2.09
C LYS A 51 -1.31 3.06 -2.01
N GLY A 52 -0.45 3.90 -2.57
CA GLY A 52 -0.60 5.35 -2.53
C GLY A 52 -0.40 5.94 -1.13
N SER A 53 -0.93 7.13 -0.89
CA SER A 53 -0.76 7.85 0.39
C SER A 53 -1.76 7.33 1.43
N ALA A 54 -1.60 6.10 1.88
CA ALA A 54 -2.46 5.49 2.90
C ALA A 54 -2.22 6.06 4.32
N VAL A 55 -1.02 6.57 4.59
CA VAL A 55 -0.59 6.96 5.94
C VAL A 55 -0.97 8.39 6.29
N ASN A 56 -0.66 9.36 5.43
CA ASN A 56 -0.82 10.79 5.77
C ASN A 56 -2.28 11.21 6.03
N PRO A 57 -3.30 10.74 5.27
CA PRO A 57 -4.69 11.08 5.53
C PRO A 57 -5.20 10.63 6.89
N VAL A 58 -4.61 9.57 7.46
CA VAL A 58 -5.00 9.03 8.77
C VAL A 58 -4.26 9.71 9.92
N LEU A 59 -3.03 10.18 9.70
CA LEU A 59 -2.22 10.80 10.75
C LEU A 59 -2.45 12.31 10.88
N ARG A 60 -2.96 12.98 9.85
CA ARG A 60 -3.08 14.44 9.79
C ARG A 60 -4.49 14.91 10.11
N GLU A 61 -4.86 14.79 11.37
CA GLU A 61 -6.13 15.28 11.92
C GLU A 61 -6.10 16.78 12.27
N GLY A 62 -5.32 17.57 11.52
CA GLY A 62 -5.11 19.00 11.75
C GLY A 62 -4.30 19.67 10.64
N ASN A 63 -4.17 21.00 10.71
CA ASN A 63 -3.45 21.78 9.70
C ASN A 63 -1.92 21.67 9.84
N SER A 64 -1.22 21.92 8.73
CA SER A 64 0.24 21.87 8.68
C SER A 64 0.85 23.27 8.79
N ASP A 65 1.76 23.47 9.74
CA ASP A 65 2.70 24.60 9.75
C ASP A 65 4.10 24.08 9.39
N ARG A 66 4.68 24.61 8.32
CA ARG A 66 5.99 24.19 7.80
C ARG A 66 6.82 25.43 7.49
N ARG A 67 7.96 25.58 8.17
CA ARG A 67 8.88 26.72 8.07
C ARG A 67 10.32 26.23 7.84
N ALA A 68 11.17 27.08 7.24
CA ALA A 68 12.56 26.79 6.91
C ALA A 68 13.51 27.18 8.04
#